data_AF-A0A7S4LBG0-F1
#
_entry.id   AF-A0A7S4LBG0-F1
#
_cell.length_a   1.000
_cell.length_b   1.000
_cell.length_c   1.000
_cell.angle_alpha   90.00
_cell.angle_beta   90.00
_cell.angle_gamma   90.00
#
_symmetry.space_group_name_H-M   'P 1'
#
loop_
_entity.id
_entity.type
_entity.pdbx_description
1 polymer ?
#
loop_
_entity_poly.entity_id
_entity_poly.type
_entity_poly.pdbx_seq_one_letter_code
_entity_poly.pdbx_strand_id
1 'polypeptide(L)'
;LKRLAHIAVKDYEGKARTEWIFDHPCQLVLTVGQIYWCKEVAASLESENGKQGLIDYQQVCYKNLNDLALLTGRDLNRIQRGMLSTLITTDVHSRDLVDQMVDEGVSRNTEFGWMKQLRTYWDLGGSEGGEVVLRQNNSIFTYGYEYQGCQPRLVITPLTDRIYMTVTGALRLCLGAGPSGPAGTGKTETVKDMAKCLAFQCIVYNCSDGVTYKMMEKFFSGLAQCGAWACLDEFNRINIEVLSVIASQLAEVRAALLTKAEKFTFQGTPDVDIKPNFGVFITMNPGYAGRTELPDNLKV
;
A
#
# COMPACT_ATOMS: atom_id res chain seq x y z
N LEU A 1 5.62 -14.12 -9.99
CA LEU A 1 5.18 -14.05 -8.58
C LEU A 1 3.79 -14.67 -8.35
N LYS A 2 2.78 -14.38 -9.19
CA LYS A 2 1.41 -14.94 -9.09
C LYS A 2 1.35 -16.46 -8.88
N ARG A 3 2.03 -17.27 -9.70
CA ARG A 3 2.13 -18.74 -9.51
C ARG A 3 2.67 -19.15 -8.14
N LEU A 4 3.72 -18.46 -7.64
CA LEU A 4 4.30 -18.76 -6.33
C LEU A 4 3.35 -18.37 -5.19
N ALA A 5 2.54 -17.32 -5.36
CA ALA A 5 1.50 -16.96 -4.40
C ALA A 5 0.45 -18.07 -4.23
N HIS A 6 0.03 -18.71 -5.33
CA HIS A 6 -0.89 -19.85 -5.28
C HIS A 6 -0.32 -21.02 -4.46
N ILE A 7 0.96 -21.34 -4.69
CA ILE A 7 1.67 -22.40 -3.95
C ILE A 7 1.75 -22.03 -2.47
N ALA A 8 2.20 -20.80 -2.17
CA ALA A 8 2.35 -20.31 -0.80
C ALA A 8 1.03 -20.33 -0.01
N VAL A 9 -0.09 -19.90 -0.62
CA VAL A 9 -1.42 -19.97 0.01
C VAL A 9 -1.84 -21.42 0.27
N LYS A 10 -1.65 -22.32 -0.69
CA LYS A 10 -2.02 -23.73 -0.54
C LYS A 10 -1.19 -24.43 0.54
N ASP A 11 0.10 -24.11 0.64
CA ASP A 11 1.03 -24.74 1.57
C ASP A 11 0.84 -24.25 3.03
N TYR A 12 0.22 -23.08 3.23
CA TYR A 12 0.10 -22.44 4.55
C TYR A 12 -0.66 -23.28 5.57
N GLU A 13 -1.74 -23.96 5.16
CA GLU A 13 -2.55 -24.79 6.08
C GLU A 13 -1.86 -26.12 6.44
N GLY A 14 -0.80 -26.52 5.72
CA GLY A 14 -0.13 -27.81 5.91
C GLY A 14 1.05 -27.81 6.89
N LYS A 15 1.46 -26.64 7.40
CA LYS A 15 2.68 -26.49 8.23
C LYS A 15 2.48 -25.48 9.36
N ALA A 16 3.29 -25.59 10.41
CA ALA A 16 3.36 -24.55 11.43
C ALA A 16 3.90 -23.25 10.82
N ARG A 17 3.29 -22.10 11.16
CA ARG A 17 3.69 -20.78 10.64
C ARG A 17 5.18 -20.50 10.86
N THR A 18 5.74 -20.89 12.00
CA THR A 18 7.15 -20.71 12.37
C THR A 18 8.14 -21.49 11.49
N GLU A 19 7.67 -22.50 10.76
CA GLU A 19 8.44 -23.26 9.78
C GLU A 19 8.14 -22.75 8.36
N TRP A 20 6.86 -22.57 8.05
CA TRP A 20 6.36 -22.14 6.75
C TRP A 20 7.00 -20.83 6.26
N ILE A 21 7.26 -19.88 7.16
CA ILE A 21 7.87 -18.59 6.79
C ILE A 21 9.24 -18.73 6.10
N PHE A 22 9.96 -19.84 6.31
CA PHE A 22 11.29 -20.06 5.72
C PHE A 22 11.25 -20.75 4.34
N ASP A 23 10.10 -21.29 3.94
CA ASP A 23 9.93 -22.03 2.68
C ASP A 23 9.58 -21.12 1.49
N HIS A 24 9.21 -19.86 1.76
CA HIS A 24 8.72 -18.94 0.75
C HIS A 24 9.48 -17.61 0.73
N PRO A 25 9.49 -16.90 -0.42
CA PRO A 25 10.07 -15.56 -0.50
C PRO A 25 9.40 -14.58 0.48
N CYS A 26 10.22 -13.75 1.13
CA CYS A 26 9.80 -12.76 2.14
C CYS A 26 8.54 -11.94 1.74
N GLN A 27 8.45 -11.47 0.50
CA GLN A 27 7.26 -10.74 0.03
C GLN A 27 5.97 -11.60 0.10
N LEU A 28 6.03 -12.87 -0.29
CA LEU A 28 4.88 -13.77 -0.22
C LEU A 28 4.57 -14.16 1.21
N VAL A 29 5.58 -14.31 2.07
CA VAL A 29 5.40 -14.56 3.50
C VAL A 29 4.56 -13.45 4.14
N LEU A 30 4.89 -12.18 3.83
CA LEU A 30 4.14 -11.02 4.33
C LEU A 30 2.71 -10.98 3.76
N THR A 31 2.55 -11.16 2.45
CA THR A 31 1.23 -11.09 1.81
C THR A 31 0.31 -12.22 2.25
N VAL A 32 0.78 -13.47 2.27
CA VAL A 32 -0.02 -14.61 2.72
C VAL A 32 -0.29 -14.55 4.22
N GLY A 33 0.68 -14.11 5.03
CA GLY A 33 0.46 -13.85 6.45
C GLY A 33 -0.70 -12.85 6.67
N GLN A 34 -0.75 -11.78 5.88
CA GLN A 34 -1.86 -10.81 5.94
C GLN A 34 -3.20 -11.38 5.43
N ILE A 35 -3.19 -12.26 4.43
CA ILE A 35 -4.40 -12.97 3.97
C ILE A 35 -4.99 -13.81 5.11
N TYR A 36 -4.15 -14.61 5.77
CA TYR A 36 -4.61 -15.48 6.85
C TYR A 36 -5.01 -14.70 8.09
N TRP A 37 -4.27 -13.65 8.45
CA TRP A 37 -4.69 -12.74 9.52
C TRP A 37 -6.07 -12.14 9.22
N CYS A 38 -6.32 -11.66 8.00
CA CYS A 38 -7.64 -11.14 7.61
C CYS A 38 -8.74 -12.20 7.64
N LYS A 39 -8.43 -13.43 7.21
CA LYS A 39 -9.35 -14.58 7.23
C LYS A 39 -9.75 -14.93 8.67
N GLU A 40 -8.79 -15.00 9.57
CA GLU A 40 -9.01 -15.38 10.97
C GLU A 40 -9.76 -14.28 11.75
N VAL A 41 -9.41 -13.00 11.56
CA VAL A 41 -10.17 -11.88 12.14
C VAL A 41 -11.62 -11.88 11.64
N ALA A 42 -11.83 -12.05 10.33
CA ALA A 42 -13.17 -12.10 9.77
C ALA A 42 -13.98 -13.28 10.33
N ALA A 43 -13.39 -14.46 10.42
CA ALA A 43 -14.03 -15.64 11.02
C ALA A 43 -14.38 -15.44 12.50
N SER A 44 -13.49 -14.79 13.26
CA SER A 44 -13.75 -14.42 14.66
C SER A 44 -14.96 -13.48 14.79
N LEU A 45 -15.05 -12.47 13.93
CA LEU A 45 -16.17 -11.51 13.90
C LEU A 45 -17.48 -12.12 13.38
N GLU A 46 -17.42 -13.23 12.64
CA GLU A 46 -18.57 -13.98 12.12
C GLU A 46 -19.05 -15.09 13.06
N SER A 47 -18.34 -15.34 14.16
CA SER A 47 -18.74 -16.32 15.18
C SER A 47 -20.06 -15.92 15.88
N GLU A 48 -20.71 -16.89 16.55
CA GLU A 48 -21.97 -16.65 17.27
C GLU A 48 -21.89 -15.48 18.26
N ASN A 49 -20.71 -15.26 18.85
CA ASN A 49 -20.40 -14.10 19.66
C ASN A 49 -19.12 -13.43 19.14
N GLY A 50 -19.26 -12.64 18.07
CA GLY A 50 -18.14 -11.99 17.39
C GLY A 50 -17.22 -11.17 18.30
N LYS A 51 -17.76 -10.55 19.37
CA LYS A 51 -16.96 -9.84 20.37
C LYS A 51 -16.05 -10.80 21.14
N GLN A 52 -16.61 -11.91 21.64
CA GLN A 52 -15.80 -12.92 22.33
C GLN A 52 -14.82 -13.60 21.37
N GLY A 53 -15.24 -13.93 20.15
CA GLY A 53 -14.37 -14.52 19.13
C GLY A 53 -13.18 -13.63 18.77
N LEU A 54 -13.34 -12.31 18.78
CA LEU A 54 -12.24 -11.36 18.59
C LEU A 54 -11.30 -11.31 19.81
N ILE A 55 -11.83 -11.34 21.04
CA ILE A 55 -11.04 -11.42 22.27
C ILE A 55 -10.22 -12.72 22.32
N ASP A 56 -10.81 -13.84 21.89
CA ASP A 56 -10.10 -15.12 21.85
C ASP A 56 -8.97 -15.07 20.81
N TYR A 57 -9.22 -14.48 19.64
CA TYR A 57 -8.22 -14.31 18.59
C TYR A 57 -7.12 -13.30 18.94
N GLN A 58 -7.42 -12.30 19.78
CA GLN A 58 -6.41 -11.41 20.34
C GLN A 58 -5.30 -12.22 21.03
N GLN A 59 -5.66 -13.24 21.82
CA GLN A 59 -4.67 -14.11 22.48
C GLN A 59 -3.81 -14.90 21.48
N VAL A 60 -4.39 -15.30 20.34
CA VAL A 60 -3.65 -15.94 19.24
C VAL A 60 -2.63 -14.96 18.64
N CYS A 61 -2.98 -13.69 18.47
CA CYS A 61 -2.04 -12.66 17.98
C CYS A 61 -0.84 -12.50 18.92
N TYR A 62 -1.07 -12.43 20.23
CA TYR A 62 0.00 -12.36 21.23
C TYR A 62 0.92 -13.59 21.20
N LYS A 63 0.33 -14.79 21.11
CA LYS A 63 1.09 -16.04 21.01
C LYS A 63 1.96 -16.06 19.75
N ASN A 64 1.37 -15.76 18.59
CA ASN A 64 2.07 -15.73 17.31
C ASN A 64 3.26 -14.76 17.33
N LEU A 65 3.08 -13.57 17.92
CA LEU A 65 4.16 -12.59 18.05
C LEU A 65 5.30 -13.09 18.95
N ASN A 66 4.97 -13.73 20.07
CA ASN A 66 5.95 -14.35 20.96
C ASN A 66 6.73 -15.46 20.25
N ASP A 67 6.04 -16.31 19.48
CA ASP A 67 6.67 -17.38 18.70
C ASP A 67 7.66 -16.80 17.67
N LEU A 68 7.28 -15.73 16.95
CA LEU A 68 8.17 -15.01 16.04
C LEU A 68 9.36 -14.37 16.77
N ALA A 69 9.14 -13.79 17.94
CA ALA A 69 10.21 -13.20 18.75
C ALA A 69 11.24 -14.27 19.17
N LEU A 70 10.79 -15.46 19.57
CA LEU A 70 11.68 -16.59 19.91
C LEU A 70 12.53 -17.04 18.72
N LEU A 71 12.01 -16.97 17.49
CA LEU A 71 12.79 -17.29 16.29
C LEU A 71 13.99 -16.36 16.08
N THR A 72 13.98 -15.13 16.63
CA THR A 72 15.09 -14.18 16.48
C THR A 72 16.38 -14.64 17.16
N GLY A 73 16.27 -15.55 18.14
CA GLY A 73 17.41 -16.15 18.83
C GLY A 73 18.06 -17.32 18.08
N ARG A 74 17.48 -17.78 16.96
CA ARG A 74 18.09 -18.81 16.11
C ARG A 74 19.25 -18.23 15.30
N ASP A 75 20.11 -19.12 14.80
CA ASP A 75 21.11 -18.74 13.80
C ASP A 75 20.41 -18.52 12.45
N LEU A 76 20.29 -17.26 12.04
CA LEU A 76 19.55 -16.82 10.87
C LEU A 76 20.48 -16.06 9.93
N ASN A 77 20.41 -16.39 8.64
CA ASN A 77 21.11 -15.62 7.62
C ASN A 77 20.53 -14.19 7.49
N ARG A 78 21.24 -13.31 6.78
CA ARG A 78 20.86 -11.89 6.63
C ARG A 78 19.43 -11.70 6.09
N ILE A 79 19.02 -12.51 5.11
CA ILE A 79 17.70 -12.40 4.48
C ILE A 79 16.61 -12.88 5.44
N GLN A 80 16.83 -14.02 6.10
CA GLN A 80 15.91 -14.57 7.11
C GLN A 80 15.71 -13.60 8.28
N ARG A 81 16.80 -12.98 8.76
CA ARG A 81 16.72 -11.95 9.82
C ARG A 81 15.95 -10.71 9.37
N GLY A 82 16.17 -10.25 8.13
CA GLY A 82 15.41 -9.14 7.54
C GLY A 82 13.92 -9.46 7.39
N MET A 83 13.60 -10.67 6.94
CA MET A 83 12.23 -11.18 6.81
C MET A 83 11.54 -11.24 8.17
N LEU A 84 12.19 -11.82 9.18
CA LEU A 84 11.62 -11.94 10.52
C LEU A 84 11.39 -10.57 11.15
N SER A 85 12.34 -9.64 11.03
CA SER A 85 12.17 -8.26 11.50
C SER A 85 10.96 -7.59 10.83
N THR A 86 10.82 -7.78 9.52
CA THR A 86 9.72 -7.18 8.75
C THR A 86 8.37 -7.79 9.09
N LEU A 87 8.34 -9.11 9.30
CA LEU A 87 7.15 -9.85 9.71
C LEU A 87 6.71 -9.42 11.12
N ILE A 88 7.66 -9.30 12.07
CA ILE A 88 7.39 -8.81 13.42
C ILE A 88 6.80 -7.40 13.38
N THR A 89 7.38 -6.46 12.61
CA THR A 89 6.82 -5.10 12.47
C THR A 89 5.37 -5.14 11.96
N THR A 90 5.09 -6.02 11.01
CA THR A 90 3.74 -6.16 10.44
C THR A 90 2.76 -6.79 11.44
N ASP A 91 3.19 -7.83 12.17
CA ASP A 91 2.37 -8.54 13.16
C ASP A 91 2.08 -7.70 14.40
N VAL A 92 3.02 -6.84 14.84
CA VAL A 92 2.77 -5.86 15.91
C VAL A 92 1.60 -4.96 15.51
N HIS A 93 1.63 -4.40 14.30
CA HIS A 93 0.54 -3.56 13.82
C HIS A 93 -0.79 -4.35 13.73
N SER A 94 -0.77 -5.55 13.15
CA SER A 94 -1.95 -6.42 13.10
C SER A 94 -2.54 -6.74 14.48
N ARG A 95 -1.69 -6.96 15.49
CA ARG A 95 -2.11 -7.14 16.89
C ARG A 95 -2.70 -5.85 17.45
N ASP A 96 -2.04 -4.70 17.26
CA ASP A 96 -2.51 -3.40 17.75
C ASP A 96 -3.90 -3.05 17.17
N LEU A 97 -4.17 -3.41 15.90
CA LEU A 97 -5.48 -3.26 15.29
C LEU A 97 -6.55 -4.14 15.95
N VAL A 98 -6.20 -5.38 16.33
CA VAL A 98 -7.12 -6.27 17.06
C VAL A 98 -7.39 -5.73 18.46
N ASP A 99 -6.36 -5.28 19.19
CA ASP A 99 -6.51 -4.62 20.50
C ASP A 99 -7.47 -3.42 20.38
N GLN A 100 -7.26 -2.55 19.39
CA GLN A 100 -8.13 -1.41 19.14
C GLN A 100 -9.57 -1.84 18.84
N MET A 101 -9.78 -2.87 18.01
CA MET A 101 -11.13 -3.34 17.68
C MET A 101 -11.85 -3.97 18.89
N VAL A 102 -11.11 -4.64 19.78
CA VAL A 102 -11.64 -5.15 21.06
C VAL A 102 -12.07 -3.99 21.98
N ASP A 103 -11.21 -2.98 22.11
CA ASP A 103 -11.48 -1.78 22.92
C ASP A 103 -12.67 -0.97 22.37
N GLU A 104 -12.77 -0.84 21.05
CA GLU A 104 -13.90 -0.21 20.35
C GLU A 104 -15.18 -1.08 20.38
N GLY A 105 -15.10 -2.33 20.82
CA GLY A 105 -16.24 -3.25 20.92
C GLY A 105 -16.77 -3.72 19.56
N VAL A 106 -15.91 -3.81 18.55
CA VAL A 106 -16.27 -4.30 17.20
C VAL A 106 -16.72 -5.75 17.31
N SER A 107 -17.88 -6.04 16.73
CA SER A 107 -18.52 -7.36 16.87
C SER A 107 -18.89 -8.02 15.56
N ARG A 108 -18.81 -7.28 14.44
CA ARG A 108 -19.18 -7.79 13.11
C ARG A 108 -18.19 -7.30 12.05
N ASN A 109 -18.01 -8.11 11.02
CA ASN A 109 -17.16 -7.81 9.86
C ASN A 109 -17.70 -6.65 8.96
N THR A 110 -18.92 -6.17 9.21
CA THR A 110 -19.54 -5.03 8.52
C THR A 110 -19.33 -3.71 9.26
N GLU A 111 -18.75 -3.74 10.46
CA GLU A 111 -18.54 -2.53 11.26
C GLU A 111 -17.29 -1.77 10.81
N PHE A 112 -17.37 -0.44 10.95
CA PHE A 112 -16.34 0.47 10.45
C PHE A 112 -14.95 0.18 11.04
N GLY A 113 -14.87 -0.26 12.31
CA GLY A 113 -13.61 -0.61 12.96
C GLY A 113 -12.80 -1.67 12.20
N TRP A 114 -13.47 -2.62 11.54
CA TRP A 114 -12.84 -3.58 10.63
C TRP A 114 -12.73 -3.06 9.20
N MET A 115 -13.79 -2.44 8.68
CA MET A 115 -13.82 -1.99 7.28
C MET A 115 -12.79 -0.90 6.97
N LYS A 116 -12.39 -0.09 7.96
CA LYS A 116 -11.38 0.97 7.81
C LYS A 116 -9.96 0.43 7.57
N GLN A 117 -9.71 -0.83 7.94
CA GLN A 117 -8.40 -1.47 7.79
C GLN A 117 -8.08 -1.82 6.34
N LEU A 118 -6.78 -1.84 6.00
CA LEU A 118 -6.31 -2.36 4.71
C LEU A 118 -6.27 -3.88 4.76
N ARG A 119 -7.28 -4.52 4.19
CA ARG A 119 -7.52 -5.96 4.31
C ARG A 119 -7.07 -6.68 3.05
N THR A 120 -6.32 -7.76 3.19
CA THR A 120 -5.80 -8.55 2.07
C THR A 120 -6.57 -9.87 1.98
N TYR A 121 -6.99 -10.25 0.79
CA TYR A 121 -7.79 -11.46 0.54
C TYR A 121 -7.22 -12.26 -0.62
N TRP A 122 -7.43 -13.57 -0.56
CA TRP A 122 -7.31 -14.46 -1.71
C TRP A 122 -8.69 -14.59 -2.38
N ASP A 123 -8.89 -13.91 -3.51
CA ASP A 123 -10.16 -13.90 -4.24
C ASP A 123 -10.16 -15.00 -5.31
N LEU A 124 -11.06 -15.98 -5.16
CA LEU A 124 -11.24 -17.07 -6.12
C LEU A 124 -12.07 -16.66 -7.35
N GLY A 125 -12.76 -15.51 -7.31
CA GLY A 125 -13.67 -15.08 -8.36
C GLY A 125 -13.04 -14.33 -9.53
N GLY A 126 -11.75 -13.97 -9.46
CA GLY A 126 -11.10 -13.12 -10.46
C GLY A 126 -10.52 -13.86 -11.68
N SER A 127 -9.72 -14.89 -11.46
CA SER A 127 -8.99 -15.63 -12.51
C SER A 127 -8.89 -17.11 -12.17
N GLU A 128 -8.73 -18.00 -13.17
CA GLU A 128 -8.49 -19.43 -12.92
C GLU A 128 -7.26 -19.61 -11.99
N GLY A 129 -7.52 -20.03 -10.75
CA GLY A 129 -6.51 -20.21 -9.69
C GLY A 129 -6.62 -19.24 -8.50
N GLY A 130 -7.26 -18.09 -8.67
CA GLY A 130 -7.39 -17.05 -7.64
C GLY A 130 -6.40 -15.89 -7.74
N GLU A 131 -6.68 -14.81 -7.02
CA GLU A 131 -5.90 -13.57 -7.06
C GLU A 131 -5.87 -12.85 -5.71
N VAL A 132 -4.72 -12.34 -5.31
CA VAL A 132 -4.60 -11.45 -4.16
C VAL A 132 -5.28 -10.11 -4.46
N VAL A 133 -6.25 -9.74 -3.63
CA VAL A 133 -6.94 -8.44 -3.68
C VAL A 133 -6.83 -7.74 -2.34
N LEU A 134 -6.65 -6.42 -2.37
CA LEU A 134 -6.68 -5.58 -1.18
C LEU A 134 -7.99 -4.79 -1.16
N ARG A 135 -8.62 -4.69 0.01
CA ARG A 135 -9.84 -3.93 0.22
C ARG A 135 -9.68 -3.00 1.41
N GLN A 136 -10.01 -1.73 1.24
CA GLN A 136 -10.06 -0.76 2.32
C GLN A 136 -11.29 0.11 2.14
N ASN A 137 -12.16 0.14 3.15
CA ASN A 137 -13.50 0.72 3.04
C ASN A 137 -14.22 0.16 1.78
N ASN A 138 -14.58 1.04 0.83
CA ASN A 138 -15.21 0.68 -0.44
C ASN A 138 -14.20 0.47 -1.58
N SER A 139 -12.91 0.72 -1.37
CA SER A 139 -11.87 0.60 -2.40
C SER A 139 -11.39 -0.84 -2.52
N ILE A 140 -11.16 -1.29 -3.76
CA ILE A 140 -10.67 -2.62 -4.09
C ILE A 140 -9.51 -2.46 -5.08
N PHE A 141 -8.40 -3.14 -4.81
CA PHE A 141 -7.21 -3.13 -5.64
C PHE A 141 -6.73 -4.55 -5.90
N THR A 142 -6.39 -4.85 -7.14
CA THR A 142 -5.66 -6.07 -7.47
C THR A 142 -4.20 -5.89 -7.07
N TYR A 143 -3.61 -6.89 -6.43
CA TYR A 143 -2.18 -6.89 -6.10
C TYR A 143 -1.34 -6.88 -7.38
N GLY A 144 -0.33 -6.02 -7.46
CA GLY A 144 0.46 -5.81 -8.67
C GLY A 144 1.44 -6.93 -9.02
N TYR A 145 1.79 -7.78 -8.05
CA TYR A 145 2.75 -8.87 -8.21
C TYR A 145 4.16 -8.45 -8.69
N GLU A 146 4.51 -7.17 -8.59
CA GLU A 146 5.87 -6.72 -8.85
C GLU A 146 6.78 -7.15 -7.71
N TYR A 147 7.92 -7.75 -8.05
CA TYR A 147 8.82 -8.29 -7.04
C TYR A 147 9.66 -7.18 -6.42
N GLN A 148 9.48 -6.97 -5.12
CA GLN A 148 10.15 -5.91 -4.36
C GLN A 148 11.28 -6.46 -3.49
N GLY A 149 11.39 -7.78 -3.34
CA GLY A 149 12.34 -8.43 -2.45
C GLY A 149 11.92 -8.33 -0.97
N CYS A 150 12.87 -8.54 -0.07
CA CYS A 150 12.63 -8.43 1.37
C CYS A 150 12.92 -7.02 1.86
N GLN A 151 12.00 -6.09 1.58
CA GLN A 151 12.13 -4.71 2.01
C GLN A 151 11.60 -4.52 3.44
N PRO A 152 12.25 -3.68 4.26
CA PRO A 152 11.72 -3.33 5.57
C PRO A 152 10.36 -2.61 5.41
N ARG A 153 9.49 -2.82 6.39
CA ARG A 153 8.17 -2.19 6.47
C ARG A 153 8.20 -1.02 7.45
N LEU A 154 7.43 0.02 7.13
CA LEU A 154 7.25 1.16 8.01
C LEU A 154 6.51 0.73 9.28
N VAL A 155 6.87 1.28 10.44
CA VAL A 155 6.06 1.13 11.65
C VAL A 155 4.79 1.96 11.46
N ILE A 156 3.65 1.28 11.36
CA ILE A 156 2.36 1.92 11.10
C ILE A 156 1.78 2.46 12.41
N THR A 157 1.33 3.70 12.37
CA THR A 157 0.69 4.41 13.49
C THR A 157 -0.74 4.81 13.11
N PRO A 158 -1.60 5.22 14.06
CA PRO A 158 -2.94 5.72 13.74
C PRO A 158 -2.97 6.92 12.79
N LEU A 159 -1.87 7.68 12.69
CA LEU A 159 -1.74 8.73 11.66
C LEU A 159 -1.49 8.12 10.28
N THR A 160 -0.64 7.11 10.19
CA THR A 160 -0.31 6.41 8.94
C THR A 160 -1.54 5.68 8.38
N ASP A 161 -2.33 5.02 9.24
CA ASP A 161 -3.57 4.37 8.83
C ASP A 161 -4.58 5.35 8.20
N ARG A 162 -4.71 6.54 8.80
CA ARG A 162 -5.55 7.60 8.23
C ARG A 162 -5.05 8.04 6.86
N ILE A 163 -3.73 8.15 6.67
CA ILE A 163 -3.15 8.45 5.36
C ILE A 163 -3.46 7.33 4.36
N TYR A 164 -3.35 6.05 4.75
CA TYR A 164 -3.69 4.91 3.89
C TYR A 164 -5.16 4.96 3.45
N MET A 165 -6.08 5.26 4.36
CA MET A 165 -7.50 5.44 4.03
C MET A 165 -7.74 6.58 3.03
N THR A 166 -7.07 7.72 3.22
CA THR A 166 -7.18 8.85 2.28
C THR A 166 -6.62 8.47 0.91
N VAL A 167 -5.46 7.81 0.87
CA VAL A 167 -4.80 7.35 -0.37
C VAL A 167 -5.68 6.35 -1.12
N THR A 168 -6.21 5.32 -0.44
CA THR A 168 -7.07 4.33 -1.10
C THR A 168 -8.41 4.91 -1.54
N GLY A 169 -8.96 5.87 -0.79
CA GLY A 169 -10.13 6.63 -1.21
C GLY A 169 -9.87 7.45 -2.48
N ALA A 170 -8.74 8.17 -2.52
CA ALA A 170 -8.35 8.99 -3.66
C ALA A 170 -8.09 8.13 -4.92
N LEU A 171 -7.35 7.03 -4.79
CA LEU A 171 -7.05 6.15 -5.91
C LEU A 171 -8.31 5.54 -6.54
N ARG A 172 -9.32 5.19 -5.73
CA ARG A 172 -10.62 4.73 -6.25
C ARG A 172 -11.30 5.77 -7.14
N LEU A 173 -11.05 7.05 -6.89
CA LEU A 173 -11.56 8.18 -7.67
C LEU A 173 -10.62 8.61 -8.80
N CYS A 174 -9.58 7.81 -9.10
CA CYS A 174 -8.51 8.15 -10.05
C CYS A 174 -7.81 9.46 -9.69
N LEU A 175 -7.72 9.78 -8.41
CA LEU A 175 -6.99 10.93 -7.87
C LEU A 175 -5.63 10.50 -7.35
N GLY A 176 -4.70 11.44 -7.36
CA GLY A 176 -3.48 11.36 -6.56
C GLY A 176 -3.76 11.67 -5.08
N ALA A 177 -2.71 11.62 -4.27
CA ALA A 177 -2.77 12.12 -2.90
C ALA A 177 -1.53 12.94 -2.56
N GLY A 178 -1.72 13.97 -1.74
CA GLY A 178 -0.68 14.91 -1.34
C GLY A 178 -0.43 14.98 0.16
N PRO A 179 0.20 13.97 0.80
CA PRO A 179 0.58 14.09 2.20
C PRO A 179 1.46 15.34 2.42
N SER A 180 1.07 16.18 3.35
CA SER A 180 1.77 17.43 3.67
C SER A 180 2.05 17.54 5.17
N GLY A 181 3.15 18.18 5.52
CA GLY A 181 3.60 18.32 6.90
C GLY A 181 5.11 18.58 7.01
N PRO A 182 5.65 18.78 8.23
CA PRO A 182 7.06 19.11 8.43
C PRO A 182 8.04 18.11 7.81
N ALA A 183 9.27 18.55 7.55
CA ALA A 183 10.32 17.65 7.07
C ALA A 183 10.58 16.51 8.08
N GLY A 184 10.90 15.31 7.58
CA GLY A 184 11.22 14.15 8.41
C GLY A 184 10.03 13.41 9.05
N THR A 185 8.78 13.77 8.72
CA THR A 185 7.58 13.12 9.29
C THR A 185 7.10 11.86 8.55
N GLY A 186 7.93 11.29 7.67
CA GLY A 186 7.62 10.00 7.01
C GLY A 186 6.64 10.07 5.84
N LYS A 187 6.40 11.25 5.24
CA LYS A 187 5.43 11.43 4.14
C LYS A 187 5.72 10.53 2.94
N THR A 188 6.95 10.59 2.45
CA THR A 188 7.42 9.82 1.29
C THR A 188 7.48 8.33 1.62
N GLU A 189 7.93 8.00 2.82
CA GLU A 189 7.99 6.63 3.35
C GLU A 189 6.59 6.00 3.44
N THR A 190 5.57 6.78 3.80
CA THR A 190 4.18 6.34 3.88
C THR A 190 3.65 5.96 2.49
N VAL A 191 3.87 6.80 1.48
CA VAL A 191 3.48 6.49 0.08
C VAL A 191 4.23 5.25 -0.43
N LYS A 192 5.52 5.15 -0.14
CA LYS A 192 6.33 3.98 -0.51
C LYS A 192 5.85 2.70 0.17
N ASP A 193 5.54 2.75 1.46
CA ASP A 193 5.08 1.55 2.18
C ASP A 193 3.69 1.11 1.70
N MET A 194 2.80 2.06 1.39
CA MET A 194 1.52 1.75 0.76
C MET A 194 1.68 1.06 -0.60
N ALA A 195 2.61 1.54 -1.43
CA ALA A 195 2.93 0.90 -2.72
C ALA A 195 3.46 -0.53 -2.53
N LYS A 196 4.21 -0.80 -1.44
CA LYS A 196 4.63 -2.17 -1.09
C LYS A 196 3.45 -3.06 -0.72
N CYS A 197 2.47 -2.56 0.03
CA CYS A 197 1.25 -3.32 0.34
C CYS A 197 0.55 -3.81 -0.92
N LEU A 198 0.51 -2.96 -1.95
CA LEU A 198 -0.14 -3.25 -3.23
C LEU A 198 0.78 -3.98 -4.24
N ALA A 199 2.07 -4.16 -3.91
CA ALA A 199 3.11 -4.61 -4.84
C ALA A 199 3.15 -3.83 -6.15
N PHE A 200 3.14 -2.51 -6.02
CA PHE A 200 3.44 -1.57 -7.10
C PHE A 200 4.79 -0.92 -6.87
N GLN A 201 5.57 -0.75 -7.93
CA GLN A 201 6.83 -0.04 -7.92
C GLN A 201 6.55 1.44 -7.72
N CYS A 202 7.13 2.03 -6.68
CA CYS A 202 7.04 3.46 -6.41
C CYS A 202 8.38 4.12 -6.73
N ILE A 203 8.38 4.99 -7.74
CA ILE A 203 9.54 5.78 -8.14
C ILE A 203 9.43 7.14 -7.45
N VAL A 204 10.38 7.39 -6.54
CA VAL A 204 10.49 8.68 -5.87
C VAL A 204 11.35 9.60 -6.71
N TYR A 205 10.82 10.78 -7.03
CA TYR A 205 11.53 11.83 -7.73
C TYR A 205 11.64 13.04 -6.81
N ASN A 206 12.87 13.42 -6.45
CA ASN A 206 13.12 14.58 -5.60
C ASN A 206 13.08 15.86 -6.45
N CYS A 207 12.08 16.70 -6.22
CA CYS A 207 11.84 17.89 -7.01
C CYS A 207 12.79 19.04 -6.64
N SER A 208 13.12 19.83 -7.65
CA SER A 208 13.95 21.04 -7.54
C SER A 208 13.44 22.12 -8.49
N ASP A 209 14.04 23.30 -8.41
CA ASP A 209 13.81 24.43 -9.31
C ASP A 209 14.25 24.13 -10.76
N GLY A 210 15.15 23.18 -10.97
CA GLY A 210 15.58 22.71 -12.29
C GLY A 210 14.59 21.79 -13.01
N VAL A 211 13.49 21.40 -12.37
CA VAL A 211 12.46 20.53 -12.98
C VAL A 211 11.72 21.29 -14.08
N THR A 212 11.66 20.68 -15.27
CA THR A 212 10.93 21.22 -16.42
C THR A 212 9.70 20.38 -16.74
N TYR A 213 8.69 20.98 -17.37
CA TYR A 213 7.47 20.27 -17.76
C TYR A 213 7.74 19.13 -18.74
N LYS A 214 8.77 19.24 -19.60
CA LYS A 214 9.18 18.17 -20.54
C LYS A 214 9.84 16.99 -19.83
N MET A 215 10.56 17.24 -18.73
CA MET A 215 11.09 16.15 -17.90
C MET A 215 9.94 15.38 -17.25
N MET A 216 8.95 16.10 -16.71
CA MET A 216 7.76 15.50 -16.10
C MET A 216 6.87 14.77 -17.10
N GLU A 217 6.72 15.29 -18.31
CA GLU A 217 6.04 14.62 -19.42
C GLU A 217 6.67 13.25 -19.70
N LYS A 218 7.98 13.20 -19.95
CA LYS A 218 8.67 11.92 -20.19
C LYS A 218 8.57 10.98 -19.00
N PHE A 219 8.66 11.52 -17.79
CA PHE A 219 8.57 10.76 -16.54
C PHE A 219 7.18 10.13 -16.39
N PHE A 220 6.11 10.91 -16.49
CA PHE A 220 4.73 10.40 -16.40
C PHE A 220 4.39 9.46 -17.54
N SER A 221 4.79 9.76 -18.77
CA SER A 221 4.58 8.86 -19.92
C SER A 221 5.20 7.49 -19.67
N GLY A 222 6.44 7.42 -19.20
CA GLY A 222 7.10 6.15 -18.90
C GLY A 222 6.43 5.37 -17.76
N LEU A 223 6.05 6.05 -16.67
CA LEU A 223 5.42 5.40 -15.52
C LEU A 223 3.98 4.97 -15.80
N ALA A 224 3.21 5.73 -16.58
CA ALA A 224 1.86 5.38 -17.00
C ALA A 224 1.83 4.08 -17.80
N GLN A 225 2.77 3.90 -18.73
CA GLN A 225 2.90 2.70 -19.55
C GLN A 225 3.27 1.46 -18.73
N CYS A 226 4.08 1.64 -17.67
CA CYS A 226 4.48 0.58 -16.76
C CYS A 226 3.46 0.31 -15.64
N GLY A 227 2.60 1.27 -15.30
CA GLY A 227 1.71 1.19 -14.14
C GLY A 227 2.39 1.46 -12.79
N ALA A 228 3.58 2.05 -12.79
CA ALA A 228 4.35 2.33 -11.59
C ALA A 228 3.92 3.65 -10.93
N TRP A 229 3.98 3.75 -9.61
CA TRP A 229 3.63 4.97 -8.89
C TRP A 229 4.73 6.02 -9.00
N ALA A 230 4.32 7.28 -9.21
CA ALA A 230 5.20 8.44 -9.11
C ALA A 230 5.01 9.11 -7.74
N CYS A 231 6.07 9.21 -6.95
CA CYS A 231 6.07 10.00 -5.71
C CYS A 231 6.99 11.21 -5.88
N LEU A 232 6.40 12.39 -6.08
CA LEU A 232 7.11 13.64 -6.27
C LEU A 232 7.42 14.24 -4.90
N ASP A 233 8.63 14.02 -4.45
CA ASP A 233 9.11 14.51 -3.16
C ASP A 233 9.47 15.98 -3.25
N GLU A 234 9.11 16.75 -2.22
CA GLU A 234 9.36 18.20 -2.20
C GLU A 234 8.74 18.96 -3.38
N PHE A 235 7.54 18.55 -3.80
CA PHE A 235 6.88 19.02 -5.03
C PHE A 235 6.73 20.55 -5.11
N ASN A 236 6.62 21.22 -3.96
CA ASN A 236 6.59 22.68 -3.84
C ASN A 236 7.95 23.39 -4.00
N ARG A 237 8.99 22.71 -4.52
CA ARG A 237 10.24 23.32 -5.00
C ARG A 237 10.22 23.61 -6.50
N ILE A 238 9.22 23.11 -7.21
CA ILE A 238 9.07 23.36 -8.63
C ILE A 238 8.58 24.80 -8.85
N ASN A 239 9.10 25.45 -9.90
CA ASN A 239 8.66 26.77 -10.31
C ASN A 239 7.16 26.78 -10.65
N ILE A 240 6.47 27.84 -10.24
CA ILE A 240 5.00 27.95 -10.36
C ILE A 240 4.50 27.86 -11.82
N GLU A 241 5.29 28.38 -12.77
CA GLU A 241 5.00 28.28 -14.20
C GLU A 241 5.01 26.83 -14.69
N VAL A 242 5.93 26.02 -14.16
CA VAL A 242 6.03 24.59 -14.48
C VAL A 242 4.92 23.80 -13.81
N LEU A 243 4.56 24.13 -12.56
CA LEU A 243 3.45 23.51 -11.84
C LEU A 243 2.13 23.63 -12.60
N SER A 244 1.87 24.79 -13.22
CA SER A 244 0.67 25.01 -14.03
C SER A 244 0.58 24.04 -15.22
N VAL A 245 1.71 23.73 -15.87
CA VAL A 245 1.74 22.76 -16.98
C VAL A 245 1.61 21.32 -16.47
N ILE A 246 2.27 21.00 -15.35
CA ILE A 246 2.13 19.68 -14.69
C ILE A 246 0.68 19.40 -14.31
N ALA A 247 -0.08 20.41 -13.87
CA ALA A 247 -1.50 20.24 -13.59
C ALA A 247 -2.31 19.78 -14.81
N SER A 248 -2.01 20.33 -16.00
CA SER A 248 -2.61 19.87 -17.25
C SER A 248 -2.22 18.43 -17.58
N GLN A 249 -0.95 18.06 -17.38
CA GLN A 249 -0.47 16.69 -17.57
C GLN A 249 -1.23 15.69 -16.67
N LEU A 250 -1.38 16.03 -15.39
CA LEU A 250 -2.11 15.18 -14.44
C LEU A 250 -3.60 15.09 -14.76
N ALA A 251 -4.20 16.16 -15.28
CA ALA A 251 -5.60 16.16 -15.72
C ALA A 251 -5.83 15.21 -16.91
N GLU A 252 -4.93 15.20 -17.90
CA GLU A 252 -4.99 14.27 -19.03
C GLU A 252 -4.87 12.81 -18.58
N VAL A 253 -3.89 12.52 -17.70
CA VAL A 253 -3.73 11.19 -17.10
C VAL A 253 -5.00 10.76 -16.36
N ARG A 254 -5.53 11.63 -15.51
CA ARG A 254 -6.76 11.33 -14.74
C ARG A 254 -7.95 11.07 -15.65
N ALA A 255 -8.12 11.86 -16.71
CA ALA A 255 -9.19 11.66 -17.68
C ALA A 255 -9.09 10.27 -18.32
N ALA A 256 -7.88 9.84 -18.70
CA ALA A 256 -7.65 8.51 -19.26
C ALA A 256 -7.93 7.38 -18.26
N LEU A 257 -7.54 7.53 -16.99
CA LEU A 257 -7.84 6.55 -15.93
C LEU A 257 -9.36 6.44 -15.66
N LEU A 258 -10.06 7.57 -15.64
CA LEU A 258 -11.52 7.61 -15.42
C LEU A 258 -12.30 6.91 -16.53
N THR A 259 -11.88 7.08 -17.79
CA THR A 259 -12.48 6.39 -18.94
C THR A 259 -12.00 4.95 -19.09
N LYS A 260 -11.07 4.49 -18.22
CA LYS A 260 -10.42 3.18 -18.30
C LYS A 260 -9.81 2.94 -19.68
N ALA A 261 -9.23 3.98 -20.26
CA ALA A 261 -8.59 3.89 -21.56
C ALA A 261 -7.39 2.94 -21.49
N GLU A 262 -7.14 2.18 -22.55
CA GLU A 262 -5.89 1.41 -22.70
C GLU A 262 -4.76 2.32 -23.22
N LYS A 263 -5.13 3.31 -24.03
CA LYS A 263 -4.26 4.30 -24.65
C LYS A 263 -4.91 5.68 -24.64
N PHE A 264 -4.09 6.73 -24.59
CA PHE A 264 -4.56 8.10 -24.67
C PHE A 264 -3.55 9.02 -25.36
N THR A 265 -4.01 10.19 -25.80
CA THR A 265 -3.13 11.25 -26.25
C THR A 265 -2.60 11.99 -25.03
N PHE A 266 -1.29 11.98 -24.84
CA PHE A 266 -0.63 12.65 -23.72
C PHE A 266 0.31 13.75 -24.23
N GLN A 267 0.02 14.99 -23.86
CA GLN A 267 0.81 16.17 -24.27
C GLN A 267 1.04 16.23 -25.81
N GLY A 268 0.04 15.86 -26.59
CA GLY A 268 0.10 15.83 -28.05
C GLY A 268 0.74 14.57 -28.66
N THR A 269 1.29 13.66 -27.85
CA THR A 269 1.77 12.35 -28.31
C THR A 269 0.58 11.38 -28.34
N PRO A 270 0.17 10.86 -29.52
CA PRO A 270 -0.93 9.91 -29.62
C PRO A 270 -0.54 8.51 -29.13
N ASP A 271 -1.54 7.68 -28.83
CA ASP A 271 -1.41 6.24 -28.58
C ASP A 271 -0.45 5.83 -27.44
N VAL A 272 -0.33 6.67 -26.40
CA VAL A 272 0.46 6.35 -25.20
C VAL A 272 -0.30 5.33 -24.33
N ASP A 273 0.30 4.17 -24.06
CA ASP A 273 -0.31 3.17 -23.17
C ASP A 273 -0.47 3.73 -21.73
N ILE A 274 -1.55 3.35 -21.07
CA ILE A 274 -1.77 3.65 -19.66
C ILE A 274 -2.28 2.42 -18.93
N LYS A 275 -1.66 2.10 -17.79
CA LYS A 275 -2.10 1.02 -16.93
C LYS A 275 -3.00 1.56 -15.81
N PRO A 276 -4.06 0.82 -15.44
CA PRO A 276 -5.05 1.29 -14.45
C PRO A 276 -4.48 1.46 -13.04
N ASN A 277 -3.33 0.87 -12.74
CA ASN A 277 -2.62 0.99 -11.46
C ASN A 277 -1.69 2.22 -11.37
N PHE A 278 -1.56 3.00 -12.44
CA PHE A 278 -0.77 4.22 -12.42
C PHE A 278 -1.32 5.23 -11.40
N GLY A 279 -0.45 5.79 -10.56
CA GLY A 279 -0.83 6.75 -9.53
C GLY A 279 0.27 7.79 -9.34
N VAL A 280 -0.14 9.04 -9.10
CA VAL A 280 0.77 10.15 -8.83
C VAL A 280 0.52 10.70 -7.44
N PHE A 281 1.58 10.86 -6.67
CA PHE A 281 1.57 11.34 -5.30
C PHE A 281 2.55 12.48 -5.19
N ILE A 282 2.21 13.46 -4.35
CA ILE A 282 3.09 14.59 -4.06
C ILE A 282 3.36 14.63 -2.57
N THR A 283 4.54 15.09 -2.16
CA THR A 283 4.79 15.43 -0.77
C THR A 283 5.24 16.87 -0.67
N MET A 284 4.80 17.54 0.40
CA MET A 284 5.07 18.95 0.59
C MET A 284 5.46 19.26 2.03
N ASN A 285 6.40 20.20 2.16
CA ASN A 285 6.78 20.84 3.41
C ASN A 285 6.22 22.27 3.39
N PRO A 286 5.00 22.52 3.90
CA PRO A 286 4.45 23.87 3.97
C PRO A 286 5.25 24.75 4.95
N GLY A 287 5.33 26.05 4.68
CA GLY A 287 5.95 27.04 5.58
C GLY A 287 7.49 27.10 5.56
N TYR A 288 8.16 26.32 4.70
CA TYR A 288 9.62 26.41 4.51
C TYR A 288 9.99 27.49 3.49
N ALA A 289 11.12 28.17 3.71
CA ALA A 289 11.62 29.18 2.78
C ALA A 289 11.97 28.56 1.40
N GLY A 290 11.72 29.32 0.33
CA GLY A 290 11.97 28.86 -1.04
C GLY A 290 10.95 27.84 -1.57
N ARG A 291 9.73 27.83 -1.01
CA ARG A 291 8.64 26.96 -1.46
C ARG A 291 7.54 27.75 -2.15
N THR A 292 7.03 27.21 -3.24
CA THR A 292 5.91 27.77 -4.01
C THR A 292 4.57 27.34 -3.40
N GLU A 293 3.60 28.25 -3.38
CA GLU A 293 2.21 27.85 -3.14
C GLU A 293 1.71 27.07 -4.36
N LEU A 294 0.93 26.01 -4.10
CA LEU A 294 0.31 25.29 -5.20
C LEU A 294 -0.70 26.18 -5.93
N PRO A 295 -0.75 26.14 -7.26
CA PRO A 295 -1.85 26.74 -8.00
C PRO A 295 -3.17 26.01 -7.69
N ASP A 296 -4.29 26.70 -7.82
CA ASP A 296 -5.60 26.18 -7.38
C ASP A 296 -6.06 24.94 -8.14
N ASN A 297 -5.62 24.79 -9.39
CA ASN A 297 -5.84 23.59 -10.22
C ASN A 297 -5.15 22.33 -9.66
N LEU A 298 -4.22 22.46 -8.71
CA LEU A 298 -3.55 21.36 -8.00
C LEU A 298 -4.01 21.21 -6.53
N LYS A 299 -4.88 22.09 -6.03
CA LYS A 299 -5.37 22.06 -4.63
C LYS A 299 -6.60 21.16 -4.40
N VAL A 300 -6.92 20.26 -5.34
CA VAL A 300 -8.15 19.46 -5.34
C VAL A 300 -7.92 18.06 -4.79
#